data_AF-A0A0R3W3N3-F1
#
_entry.id   AF-A0A0R3W3N3-F1
#
_cell.length_a   1.000
_cell.length_b   1.000
_cell.length_c   1.000
_cell.angle_alpha   90.00
_cell.angle_beta   90.00
_cell.angle_gamma   90.00
#
_symmetry.space_group_name_H-M   'P 1'
#
loop_
_entity.id
_entity.type
_entity.pdbx_description
1 polymer ?
#
loop_
_entity_poly.entity_id
_entity_poly.type
_entity_poly.pdbx_seq_one_letter_code
_entity_poly.pdbx_strand_id
1 'polypeptide(L)'
;MYSSAAGGDPLVYAKTDNLRACVNLLKAVHFRDDCLSVFGVNNNNSLTSVILRYKDHGDTLDLLLEDSGVVAECNIKTMDALEVLDFDFASSQLTSKVIIKSECMREVFSELDVTSDILEISIIPNTLPHPRLRLTTYGFEGTTHYDFPRDSDFVELFECSTTEPCVARYRLSLLRPSTNRALALSSRISLRTNSRGFLSLQYMIQAGNDSTSSFVEFFCVPDADESDERSFANADKLAT
;
A
#
# COMPACT_ATOMS: atom_id res chain seq x y z
N MET A 1 0.11 45.26 12.09
CA MET A 1 -1.27 45.20 12.59
C MET A 1 -2.18 44.83 11.43
N TYR A 2 -2.51 43.55 11.27
CA TYR A 2 -3.68 43.11 10.51
C TYR A 2 -4.55 42.35 11.51
N SER A 3 -5.76 42.86 11.75
CA SER A 3 -6.74 42.28 12.67
C SER A 3 -7.88 41.68 11.87
N SER A 4 -7.99 40.35 11.99
CA SER A 4 -9.20 39.52 12.11
C SER A 4 -10.40 39.78 11.19
N ALA A 5 -10.79 38.75 10.42
CA ALA A 5 -12.19 38.34 10.28
C ALA A 5 -12.31 36.83 9.97
N ALA A 6 -13.22 36.18 10.70
CA ALA A 6 -13.71 34.80 10.57
C ALA A 6 -12.74 33.66 10.94
N GLY A 7 -12.69 33.37 12.24
CA GLY A 7 -12.10 32.16 12.80
C GLY A 7 -12.92 30.92 12.42
N GLY A 8 -12.32 30.06 11.62
CA GLY A 8 -12.34 28.62 11.87
C GLY A 8 -10.90 28.25 12.18
N ASP A 9 -10.63 27.74 13.39
CA ASP A 9 -9.31 27.19 13.69
C ASP A 9 -9.00 26.10 12.67
N PRO A 10 -7.79 26.06 12.07
CA PRO A 10 -7.44 25.03 11.12
C PRO A 10 -7.57 23.66 11.78
N LEU A 11 -8.37 22.77 11.17
CA LEU A 11 -8.69 21.45 11.72
C LEU A 11 -7.44 20.57 11.87
N VAL A 12 -6.42 20.79 11.03
CA VAL A 12 -5.13 20.10 11.10
C VAL A 12 -4.00 21.10 10.83
N TYR A 13 -3.07 21.19 11.78
CA TYR A 13 -1.82 21.92 11.65
C TYR A 13 -0.66 20.92 11.55
N ALA A 14 -0.11 20.70 10.37
CA ALA A 14 1.02 19.80 10.15
C ALA A 14 2.32 20.60 10.01
N LYS A 15 3.23 20.46 10.98
CA LYS A 15 4.60 20.98 10.88
C LYS A 15 5.52 19.98 10.18
N THR A 16 6.39 20.53 9.34
CA THR A 16 7.62 20.02 8.72
C THR A 16 7.80 18.50 8.55
N ASP A 17 7.97 17.74 9.63
CA ASP A 17 8.26 16.30 9.55
C ASP A 17 6.99 15.48 9.27
N ASN A 18 5.85 15.91 9.83
CA ASN A 18 4.54 15.34 9.53
C ASN A 18 4.10 15.67 8.11
N LEU A 19 4.60 16.76 7.51
CA LEU A 19 4.20 17.14 6.16
C LEU A 19 4.79 16.21 5.11
N ARG A 20 6.06 15.81 5.22
CA ARG A 20 6.63 14.81 4.31
C ARG A 20 5.86 13.50 4.41
N ALA A 21 5.49 13.09 5.62
CA ALA A 21 4.62 11.93 5.86
C ALA A 21 3.26 12.10 5.17
N CYS A 22 2.56 13.21 5.43
CA CYS A 22 1.25 13.51 4.85
C CYS A 22 1.31 13.61 3.33
N VAL A 23 2.29 14.30 2.75
CA VAL A 23 2.47 14.40 1.30
C VAL A 23 2.80 13.03 0.70
N ASN A 24 3.64 12.23 1.35
CA ASN A 24 3.93 10.86 0.89
C ASN A 24 2.70 9.96 0.98
N LEU A 25 1.89 10.08 2.04
CA LEU A 25 0.63 9.36 2.19
C LEU A 25 -0.38 9.80 1.13
N LEU A 26 -0.57 11.11 0.94
CA LEU A 26 -1.47 11.69 -0.05
C LEU A 26 -1.06 11.30 -1.48
N LYS A 27 0.24 11.32 -1.79
CA LYS A 27 0.79 10.82 -3.06
C LYS A 27 0.58 9.32 -3.23
N ALA A 28 0.77 8.53 -2.16
CA ALA A 28 0.56 7.09 -2.17
C ALA A 28 -0.90 6.70 -2.41
N VAL A 29 -1.86 7.57 -2.09
CA VAL A 29 -3.29 7.37 -2.36
C VAL A 29 -3.82 8.19 -3.55
N HIS A 30 -2.94 8.70 -4.43
CA HIS A 30 -3.30 9.47 -5.62
C HIS A 30 -4.10 10.76 -5.36
N PHE A 31 -3.89 11.41 -4.22
CA PHE A 31 -4.52 12.69 -3.93
C PHE A 31 -3.83 13.82 -4.71
N ARG A 32 -4.52 14.33 -5.76
CA ARG A 32 -4.23 15.56 -6.55
C ARG A 32 -2.80 16.08 -6.40
N ASP A 33 -1.87 15.37 -7.03
CA ASP A 33 -0.42 15.62 -6.90
C ASP A 33 -0.05 17.08 -7.22
N ASP A 34 -0.73 17.70 -8.19
CA ASP A 34 -0.42 19.04 -8.71
C ASP A 34 -0.46 20.13 -7.64
N CYS A 35 -1.41 20.06 -6.69
CA CYS A 35 -1.54 21.07 -5.63
C CYS A 35 -0.45 20.93 -4.57
N LEU A 36 -0.03 19.70 -4.28
CA LEU A 36 1.00 19.40 -3.28
C LEU A 36 2.42 19.55 -3.82
N SER A 37 2.59 19.58 -5.14
CA SER A 37 3.87 19.79 -5.83
C SER A 37 4.02 21.18 -6.44
N VAL A 38 3.23 22.18 -6.02
CA VAL A 38 3.26 23.52 -6.64
C VAL A 38 4.64 24.19 -6.57
N PHE A 39 5.44 23.83 -5.57
CA PHE A 39 6.83 24.30 -5.39
C PHE A 39 7.89 23.31 -5.90
N GLY A 40 7.46 22.23 -6.58
CA GLY A 40 8.34 21.19 -7.12
C GLY A 40 8.69 20.08 -6.11
N VAL A 41 8.99 18.89 -6.63
CA VAL A 41 9.27 17.68 -5.82
C VAL A 41 10.78 17.54 -5.49
N ASN A 42 11.64 18.33 -6.13
CA ASN A 42 13.10 18.16 -6.12
C ASN A 42 13.85 19.14 -5.21
N ASN A 43 13.14 19.93 -4.39
CA ASN A 43 13.77 20.82 -3.42
C ASN A 43 14.18 20.03 -2.17
N ASN A 44 15.28 19.29 -2.27
CA ASN A 44 15.87 18.54 -1.15
C ASN A 44 16.30 19.43 0.03
N ASN A 45 16.25 20.76 -0.11
CA ASN A 45 16.78 21.73 0.84
C ASN A 45 15.80 22.84 1.27
N SER A 46 14.58 22.90 0.73
CA SER A 46 13.55 23.83 1.24
C SER A 46 12.38 23.06 1.86
N LEU A 47 11.86 23.62 2.93
CA LEU A 47 10.81 23.01 3.75
C LEU A 47 9.52 23.76 3.44
N THR A 48 8.66 23.17 2.61
CA THR A 48 7.31 23.69 2.42
C THR A 48 6.49 23.40 3.68
N SER A 49 5.73 24.38 4.16
CA SER A 49 4.70 24.21 5.19
C SER A 49 3.31 24.20 4.54
N VAL A 50 2.33 23.50 5.11
CA VAL A 50 0.95 23.47 4.59
C VAL A 50 -0.06 23.60 5.71
N ILE A 51 -1.09 24.41 5.49
CA ILE A 51 -2.30 24.48 6.31
C ILE A 51 -3.45 23.91 5.48
N LEU A 52 -4.16 22.92 6.02
CA LEU A 52 -5.37 22.38 5.42
C LEU A 52 -6.58 22.88 6.21
N ARG A 53 -7.58 23.41 5.50
CA ARG A 53 -8.83 23.90 6.08
C ARG A 53 -10.01 23.31 5.33
N TYR A 54 -10.96 22.80 6.10
CA TYR A 54 -12.26 22.37 5.61
C TYR A 54 -13.27 22.78 6.67
N LYS A 55 -14.24 23.61 6.29
CA LYS A 55 -15.11 24.30 7.24
C LYS A 55 -16.36 23.49 7.55
N ASP A 56 -17.15 23.17 6.52
CA ASP A 56 -18.38 22.40 6.67
C ASP A 56 -18.72 21.61 5.39
N HIS A 57 -19.73 20.75 5.46
CA HIS A 57 -20.25 19.99 4.34
C HIS A 57 -20.59 20.88 3.14
N GLY A 58 -19.95 20.60 2.00
CA GLY A 58 -20.14 21.33 0.75
C GLY A 58 -19.20 22.54 0.56
N ASP A 59 -18.40 22.89 1.57
CA ASP A 59 -17.34 23.90 1.43
C ASP A 59 -16.12 23.31 0.70
N THR A 60 -15.19 24.19 0.28
CA THR A 60 -13.92 23.77 -0.33
C THR A 60 -12.94 23.22 0.70
N LEU A 61 -12.05 22.34 0.25
CA LEU A 61 -10.82 22.03 0.95
C LEU A 61 -9.76 23.03 0.54
N ASP A 62 -9.38 23.91 1.45
CA ASP A 62 -8.40 24.97 1.21
C ASP A 62 -7.02 24.53 1.70
N LEU A 63 -6.03 24.64 0.83
CA LEU A 63 -4.62 24.37 1.12
C LEU A 63 -3.86 25.68 1.00
N LEU A 64 -3.17 26.06 2.08
CA LEU A 64 -2.22 27.16 2.06
C LEU A 64 -0.82 26.58 2.20
N LEU A 65 -0.05 26.57 1.12
CA LEU A 65 1.33 26.12 1.08
C LEU A 65 2.27 27.32 1.20
N GLU A 66 3.33 27.21 1.99
CA GLU A 66 4.36 28.26 2.09
C GLU A 66 5.75 27.64 1.95
N ASP A 67 6.56 28.18 1.05
CA ASP A 67 7.97 27.82 0.88
C ASP A 67 8.81 29.10 0.78
N SER A 68 9.73 29.28 1.72
CA SER A 68 10.73 30.37 1.71
C SER A 68 10.09 31.76 1.57
N GLY A 69 8.93 31.98 2.21
CA GLY A 69 8.17 33.22 2.15
C GLY A 69 7.26 33.37 0.92
N VAL A 70 7.27 32.41 -0.02
CA VAL A 70 6.30 32.35 -1.12
C VAL A 70 5.10 31.54 -0.67
N VAL A 71 3.90 32.12 -0.77
CA VAL A 71 2.65 31.48 -0.35
C VAL A 71 1.81 31.14 -1.57
N ALA A 72 1.34 29.90 -1.65
CA ALA A 72 0.39 29.42 -2.64
C ALA A 72 -0.90 28.97 -1.95
N GLU A 73 -2.03 29.42 -2.47
CA GLU A 73 -3.35 29.06 -1.97
C GLU A 73 -4.10 28.25 -3.02
N CYS A 74 -4.59 27.08 -2.65
CA CYS A 74 -5.34 26.17 -3.51
C CYS A 74 -6.71 25.90 -2.88
N ASN A 75 -7.78 26.12 -3.65
CA ASN A 75 -9.15 25.89 -3.21
C ASN A 75 -9.71 24.69 -4.00
N ILE A 76 -9.88 23.54 -3.35
CA ILE A 76 -10.32 22.30 -3.98
C ILE A 76 -11.81 22.11 -3.72
N LYS A 77 -12.62 22.07 -4.79
CA LYS A 77 -14.04 21.74 -4.68
C LYS A 77 -14.20 20.31 -4.17
N THR A 78 -15.03 20.15 -3.13
CA THR A 78 -15.39 18.86 -2.56
C THR A 78 -16.61 18.28 -3.27
N MET A 79 -16.87 17.00 -3.03
CA MET A 79 -18.06 16.28 -3.47
C MET A 79 -18.50 15.36 -2.34
N ASP A 80 -19.78 14.99 -2.33
CA ASP A 80 -20.30 14.04 -1.37
C ASP A 80 -19.57 12.70 -1.54
N ALA A 81 -19.11 12.14 -0.43
CA ALA A 81 -18.44 10.85 -0.44
C ALA A 81 -19.43 9.76 -0.88
N LEU A 82 -19.00 8.93 -1.83
CA LEU A 82 -19.70 7.68 -2.12
C LEU A 82 -19.50 6.71 -0.95
N GLU A 83 -20.40 5.73 -0.84
CA GLU A 83 -20.28 4.66 0.14
C GLU A 83 -18.92 3.99 0.03
N VAL A 84 -18.15 4.04 1.12
CA VAL A 84 -16.83 3.41 1.19
C VAL A 84 -17.05 1.92 1.38
N LEU A 85 -16.48 1.11 0.48
CA LEU A 85 -16.47 -0.33 0.64
C LEU A 85 -15.69 -0.69 1.92
N ASP A 86 -16.41 -1.14 2.94
CA ASP A 86 -15.82 -1.75 4.12
C ASP A 86 -15.64 -3.25 3.87
N PHE A 87 -14.40 -3.65 3.56
CA PHE A 87 -14.07 -5.05 3.31
C PHE A 87 -14.14 -5.91 4.59
N ASP A 88 -14.24 -5.28 5.76
CA ASP A 88 -14.24 -5.91 7.08
C ASP A 88 -13.21 -7.04 7.19
N PHE A 89 -11.97 -6.73 6.81
CA PHE A 89 -10.88 -7.72 6.79
C PHE A 89 -10.66 -8.34 8.18
N ALA A 90 -10.85 -7.53 9.23
CA ALA A 90 -10.64 -7.90 10.63
C ALA A 90 -11.71 -8.85 11.20
N SER A 91 -12.90 -8.95 10.58
CA SER A 91 -13.92 -9.94 10.98
C SER A 91 -13.51 -11.39 10.75
N SER A 92 -12.48 -11.62 9.94
CA SER A 92 -12.06 -12.96 9.54
C SER A 92 -10.69 -13.31 10.11
N GLN A 93 -10.50 -14.58 10.44
CA GLN A 93 -9.26 -15.05 11.06
C GLN A 93 -8.07 -14.87 10.12
N LEU A 94 -7.00 -14.25 10.62
CA LEU A 94 -5.73 -14.14 9.93
C LEU A 94 -5.09 -15.53 9.76
N THR A 95 -4.85 -15.94 8.52
CA THR A 95 -4.22 -17.22 8.16
C THR A 95 -2.71 -17.08 8.01
N SER A 96 -2.26 -15.96 7.48
CA SER A 96 -0.83 -15.70 7.27
C SER A 96 -0.46 -14.24 7.44
N LYS A 97 0.77 -14.01 7.89
CA LYS A 97 1.40 -12.68 7.91
C LYS A 97 2.89 -12.82 7.57
N VAL A 98 3.30 -12.17 6.50
CA VAL A 98 4.70 -12.11 6.06
C VAL A 98 5.13 -10.65 6.02
N ILE A 99 6.24 -10.31 6.67
CA ILE A 99 6.85 -8.98 6.59
C ILE A 99 8.16 -9.09 5.84
N ILE A 100 8.30 -8.29 4.79
CA ILE A 100 9.45 -8.31 3.88
C ILE A 100 10.02 -6.90 3.74
N LYS A 101 11.33 -6.77 3.62
CA LYS A 101 12.00 -5.51 3.23
C LYS A 101 11.54 -5.10 1.84
N SER A 102 11.04 -3.88 1.69
CA SER A 102 10.41 -3.43 0.44
C SER A 102 11.37 -3.39 -0.75
N GLU A 103 12.70 -3.38 -0.53
CA GLU A 103 13.70 -3.36 -1.60
C GLU A 103 13.61 -4.54 -2.57
N CYS A 104 13.60 -5.77 -2.07
CA CYS A 104 13.48 -6.95 -2.92
C CYS A 104 12.10 -7.03 -3.58
N MET A 105 11.05 -6.57 -2.88
CA MET A 105 9.69 -6.62 -3.40
C MET A 105 9.49 -5.61 -4.54
N ARG A 106 10.23 -4.49 -4.56
CA ARG A 106 10.23 -3.54 -5.70
C ARG A 106 10.75 -4.20 -6.97
N GLU A 107 11.83 -4.96 -6.87
CA GLU A 107 12.41 -5.69 -8.00
C GLU A 107 11.38 -6.68 -8.54
N VAL A 108 10.81 -7.52 -7.67
CA VAL A 108 9.79 -8.50 -8.07
C VAL A 108 8.57 -7.85 -8.73
N PHE A 109 8.01 -6.79 -8.14
CA PHE A 109 6.86 -6.10 -8.74
C PHE A 109 7.19 -5.39 -10.06
N SER A 110 8.43 -4.97 -10.27
CA SER A 110 8.88 -4.37 -11.54
C SER A 110 9.04 -5.39 -12.66
N GLU A 111 9.28 -6.65 -12.31
CA GLU A 111 9.50 -7.75 -13.25
C GLU A 111 8.27 -8.63 -13.49
N LEU A 112 7.18 -8.42 -12.74
CA LEU A 112 5.95 -9.19 -12.93
C LEU A 112 5.50 -9.14 -14.40
N ASP A 113 5.14 -10.31 -14.92
CA ASP A 113 4.66 -10.43 -16.29
C ASP A 113 3.34 -9.66 -16.47
N VAL A 114 3.41 -8.55 -17.19
CA VAL A 114 2.28 -7.65 -17.45
C VAL A 114 1.20 -8.27 -18.34
N THR A 115 1.50 -9.39 -19.01
CA THR A 115 0.57 -10.16 -19.83
C THR A 115 -0.30 -11.11 -19.02
N SER A 116 0.07 -11.38 -17.76
CA SER A 116 -0.76 -12.16 -16.84
C SER A 116 -1.94 -11.32 -16.31
N ASP A 117 -3.15 -11.86 -16.37
CA ASP A 117 -4.33 -11.25 -15.73
C ASP A 117 -4.36 -11.47 -14.21
N ILE A 118 -3.62 -12.47 -13.74
CA ILE A 118 -3.68 -12.97 -12.36
C ILE A 118 -2.30 -12.90 -11.70
N LEU A 119 -2.29 -12.54 -10.42
CA LEU A 119 -1.21 -12.82 -9.49
C LEU A 119 -1.67 -13.92 -8.53
N GLU A 120 -1.03 -15.07 -8.57
CA GLU A 120 -1.22 -16.13 -7.59
C GLU A 120 -0.22 -15.92 -6.44
N ILE A 121 -0.74 -15.86 -5.22
CA ILE A 121 0.05 -15.82 -3.99
C ILE A 121 -0.12 -17.16 -3.31
N SER A 122 1.01 -17.80 -3.03
CA SER A 122 1.05 -19.08 -2.32
C SER A 122 1.95 -18.98 -1.09
N ILE A 123 1.51 -19.60 0.01
CA ILE A 123 2.24 -19.62 1.28
C ILE A 123 2.41 -21.07 1.70
N ILE A 124 3.65 -21.51 1.77
CA ILE A 124 4.03 -22.81 2.30
C ILE A 124 4.26 -22.66 3.81
N PRO A 125 3.46 -23.34 4.66
CA PRO A 125 3.55 -23.21 6.11
C PRO A 125 4.83 -23.82 6.68
N ASN A 126 5.15 -23.41 7.91
CA ASN A 126 6.33 -23.88 8.65
C ASN A 126 6.31 -25.37 8.98
N THR A 127 5.15 -26.02 8.86
CA THR A 127 4.97 -27.46 9.06
C THR A 127 5.45 -28.30 7.88
N LEU A 128 5.72 -27.68 6.73
CA LEU A 128 6.14 -28.35 5.50
C LEU A 128 7.61 -28.05 5.16
N PRO A 129 8.25 -28.88 4.32
CA PRO A 129 9.59 -28.60 3.80
C PRO A 129 9.63 -27.26 3.05
N HIS A 130 10.73 -26.52 3.21
CA HIS A 130 10.98 -25.27 2.47
C HIS A 130 9.85 -24.23 2.59
N PRO A 131 9.53 -23.76 3.81
CA PRO A 131 8.51 -22.73 4.03
C PRO A 131 8.89 -21.44 3.31
N ARG A 132 7.96 -20.90 2.53
CA ARG A 132 8.18 -19.76 1.65
C ARG A 132 6.89 -19.06 1.29
N LEU A 133 6.99 -17.78 0.96
CA LEU A 133 5.99 -17.05 0.21
C LEU A 133 6.38 -17.14 -1.26
N ARG A 134 5.44 -17.43 -2.15
CA ARG A 134 5.65 -17.45 -3.59
C ARG A 134 4.62 -16.61 -4.33
N LEU A 135 5.11 -15.74 -5.20
CA LEU A 135 4.31 -14.98 -6.16
C LEU A 135 4.45 -15.63 -7.53
N THR A 136 3.33 -15.88 -8.21
CA THR A 136 3.30 -16.54 -9.51
C THR A 136 2.45 -15.77 -10.51
N THR A 137 2.97 -15.59 -11.72
CA THR A 137 2.26 -15.03 -12.88
C THR A 137 2.22 -16.02 -14.03
N TYR A 138 1.16 -15.97 -14.82
CA TYR A 138 0.91 -16.86 -15.96
C TYR A 138 0.78 -16.02 -17.23
N GLY A 139 1.91 -15.62 -17.80
CA GLY A 139 1.92 -14.83 -19.02
C GLY A 139 2.06 -15.67 -20.29
N PHE A 140 2.19 -15.00 -21.43
CA PHE A 140 2.27 -15.66 -22.74
C PHE A 140 3.53 -16.51 -22.92
N GLU A 141 4.67 -16.07 -22.37
CA GLU A 141 5.96 -16.77 -22.50
C GLU A 141 6.12 -17.91 -21.48
N GLY A 142 5.20 -18.03 -20.53
CA GLY A 142 5.17 -19.11 -19.57
C GLY A 142 4.77 -18.66 -18.16
N THR A 143 5.11 -19.51 -17.19
CA THR A 143 4.86 -19.25 -15.78
C THR A 143 6.13 -18.75 -15.11
N THR A 144 6.03 -17.64 -14.38
CA THR A 144 7.14 -17.06 -13.61
C THR A 144 6.86 -17.21 -12.13
N HIS A 145 7.88 -17.61 -11.36
CA HIS A 145 7.80 -17.79 -9.92
C HIS A 145 8.83 -16.90 -9.21
N TYR A 146 8.39 -16.20 -8.18
CA TYR A 146 9.24 -15.44 -7.27
C TYR A 146 9.09 -16.00 -5.86
N ASP A 147 10.18 -16.57 -5.34
CA ASP A 147 10.22 -17.21 -4.02
C ASP A 147 10.87 -16.32 -2.97
N PHE A 148 10.22 -16.22 -1.81
CA PHE A 148 10.75 -15.64 -0.59
C PHE A 148 10.79 -16.74 0.49
N PRO A 149 11.91 -17.48 0.59
CA PRO A 149 12.11 -18.43 1.67
C PRO A 149 11.98 -17.76 3.03
N ARG A 150 11.42 -18.48 4.01
CA ARG A 150 11.25 -18.00 5.39
C ARG A 150 12.54 -17.48 6.01
N ASP A 151 13.65 -18.13 5.70
CA ASP A 151 15.00 -17.87 6.21
C ASP A 151 15.79 -16.85 5.36
N SER A 152 15.16 -16.25 4.35
CA SER A 152 15.77 -15.17 3.56
C SER A 152 16.07 -13.94 4.42
N ASP A 153 17.22 -13.30 4.19
CA ASP A 153 17.62 -12.03 4.83
C ASP A 153 16.63 -10.87 4.59
N PHE A 154 15.74 -11.00 3.61
CA PHE A 154 14.71 -10.03 3.31
C PHE A 154 13.41 -10.26 4.08
N VAL A 155 13.18 -11.46 4.61
CA VAL A 155 11.98 -11.83 5.35
C VAL A 155 12.22 -11.56 6.84
N GLU A 156 11.54 -10.55 7.38
CA GLU A 156 11.65 -10.17 8.80
C GLU A 156 10.66 -10.94 9.69
N LEU A 157 9.50 -11.32 9.14
CA LEU A 157 8.49 -12.10 9.84
C LEU A 157 7.82 -13.07 8.87
N PHE A 158 7.61 -14.31 9.32
CA PHE A 158 6.85 -15.32 8.59
C PHE A 158 5.98 -16.13 9.55
N GLU A 159 4.70 -15.75 9.60
CA GLU A 159 3.67 -16.40 10.40
C GLU A 159 2.65 -17.04 9.46
N CYS A 160 2.39 -18.33 9.67
CA CYS A 160 1.36 -19.08 8.96
C CYS A 160 0.73 -20.04 9.95
N SER A 161 -0.59 -19.96 10.13
CA SER A 161 -1.34 -20.78 11.10
C SER A 161 -1.89 -22.07 10.49
N THR A 162 -1.81 -22.23 9.17
CA THR A 162 -2.30 -23.41 8.47
C THR A 162 -1.25 -24.52 8.43
N THR A 163 -1.71 -25.77 8.29
CA THR A 163 -0.85 -26.94 8.13
C THR A 163 -0.60 -27.31 6.67
N GLU A 164 -1.44 -26.77 5.78
CA GLU A 164 -1.43 -27.01 4.33
C GLU A 164 -1.08 -25.72 3.56
N PRO A 165 -0.57 -25.84 2.33
CA PRO A 165 -0.30 -24.70 1.46
C PRO A 165 -1.55 -23.85 1.23
N CYS A 166 -1.45 -22.55 1.44
CA CYS A 166 -2.51 -21.61 1.11
C CYS A 166 -2.24 -21.01 -0.27
N VAL A 167 -3.22 -21.04 -1.16
CA VAL A 167 -3.12 -20.47 -2.51
C VAL A 167 -4.31 -19.58 -2.75
N ALA A 168 -4.07 -18.33 -3.14
CA ALA A 168 -5.11 -17.38 -3.52
C ALA A 168 -4.68 -16.61 -4.77
N ARG A 169 -5.65 -16.34 -5.65
CA ARG A 169 -5.44 -15.63 -6.91
C ARG A 169 -6.10 -14.27 -6.85
N TYR A 170 -5.45 -13.26 -7.41
CA TYR A 170 -5.93 -11.89 -7.42
C TYR A 170 -5.79 -11.32 -8.82
N ARG A 171 -6.73 -10.49 -9.26
CA ARG A 171 -6.61 -9.76 -10.52
C ARG A 171 -5.41 -8.82 -10.44
N LEU A 172 -4.39 -9.06 -11.27
CA LEU A 172 -3.14 -8.30 -11.24
C LEU A 172 -3.38 -6.82 -11.54
N SER A 173 -4.35 -6.50 -12.40
CA SER A 173 -4.76 -5.14 -12.73
C SER A 173 -5.22 -4.32 -11.51
N LEU A 174 -5.83 -4.96 -10.51
CA LEU A 174 -6.30 -4.31 -9.28
C LEU A 174 -5.17 -4.07 -8.27
N LEU A 175 -4.09 -4.84 -8.34
CA LEU A 175 -2.92 -4.70 -7.46
C LEU A 175 -1.91 -3.68 -7.97
N ARG A 176 -1.84 -3.40 -9.28
CA ARG A 176 -0.88 -2.44 -9.85
C ARG A 176 -0.80 -1.08 -9.15
N PRO A 177 -1.89 -0.46 -8.68
CA PRO A 177 -1.81 0.80 -7.94
C PRO A 177 -1.04 0.68 -6.61
N SER A 178 -1.18 -0.46 -5.91
CA SER A 178 -0.52 -0.69 -4.62
C SER A 178 0.98 -0.95 -4.76
N THR A 179 1.42 -1.45 -5.92
CA THR A 179 2.79 -1.94 -6.13
C THR A 179 3.79 -0.88 -6.56
N ASN A 180 3.34 0.33 -6.90
CA ASN A 180 4.25 1.38 -7.40
C ASN A 180 4.55 2.45 -6.33
N ARG A 181 3.62 3.37 -6.05
CA ARG A 181 3.92 4.55 -5.19
C ARG A 181 4.13 4.21 -3.72
N ALA A 182 3.21 3.46 -3.12
CA ALA A 182 3.31 3.07 -1.72
C ALA A 182 4.53 2.19 -1.47
N LEU A 183 4.78 1.22 -2.36
CA LEU A 183 5.95 0.36 -2.30
C LEU A 183 7.26 1.13 -2.47
N ALA A 184 7.33 2.09 -3.41
CA ALA A 184 8.50 2.92 -3.66
C ALA A 184 8.94 3.72 -2.41
N LEU A 185 7.97 4.22 -1.65
CA LEU A 185 8.22 5.03 -0.44
C LEU A 185 8.39 4.18 0.84
N SER A 186 8.05 2.89 0.78
CA SER A 186 8.06 2.02 1.95
C SER A 186 9.42 1.41 2.25
N SER A 187 9.69 1.20 3.54
CA SER A 187 10.82 0.39 4.02
C SER A 187 10.44 -1.07 4.21
N ARG A 188 9.18 -1.35 4.57
CA ARG A 188 8.63 -2.70 4.76
C ARG A 188 7.27 -2.84 4.12
N ILE A 189 6.98 -4.06 3.67
CA ILE A 189 5.65 -4.50 3.27
C ILE A 189 5.21 -5.66 4.16
N SER A 190 3.99 -5.58 4.69
CA SER A 190 3.31 -6.71 5.33
C SER A 190 2.24 -7.25 4.41
N LEU A 191 2.39 -8.51 4.00
CA LEU A 191 1.40 -9.28 3.28
C LEU A 191 0.61 -10.13 4.28
N ARG A 192 -0.70 -9.90 4.34
CA ARG A 192 -1.62 -10.60 5.23
C ARG A 192 -2.72 -11.26 4.42
N THR A 193 -3.03 -12.51 4.74
CA THR A 193 -4.22 -13.18 4.21
C THR A 193 -5.10 -13.66 5.35
N ASN A 194 -6.40 -13.75 5.11
CA ASN A 194 -7.36 -14.28 6.05
C ASN A 194 -8.05 -15.54 5.51
N SER A 195 -8.90 -16.16 6.33
CA SER A 195 -9.63 -17.39 5.99
C SER A 195 -10.60 -17.27 4.80
N ARG A 196 -10.93 -16.05 4.36
CA ARG A 196 -11.72 -15.79 3.15
C ARG A 196 -10.87 -15.61 1.90
N GLY A 197 -9.54 -15.70 2.00
CA GLY A 197 -8.61 -15.43 0.91
C GLY A 197 -8.47 -13.95 0.57
N PHE A 198 -8.90 -13.03 1.43
CA PHE A 198 -8.65 -11.60 1.21
C PHE A 198 -7.17 -11.32 1.44
N LEU A 199 -6.63 -10.42 0.63
CA LEU A 199 -5.28 -9.91 0.77
C LEU A 199 -5.31 -8.51 1.39
N SER A 200 -4.43 -8.30 2.36
CA SER A 200 -4.08 -6.98 2.86
C SER A 200 -2.59 -6.75 2.66
N LEU A 201 -2.26 -5.68 1.92
CA LEU A 201 -0.90 -5.20 1.71
C LEU A 201 -0.72 -3.90 2.51
N GLN A 202 0.08 -3.96 3.58
CA GLN A 202 0.37 -2.80 4.41
C GLN A 202 1.82 -2.35 4.17
N TYR A 203 1.98 -1.11 3.73
CA TYR A 203 3.26 -0.49 3.41
C TYR A 203 3.67 0.46 4.54
N MET A 204 4.80 0.21 5.18
CA MET A 204 5.38 1.08 6.21
C MET A 204 6.23 2.16 5.54
N ILE A 205 5.78 3.40 5.60
CA ILE A 205 6.49 4.59 5.09
C ILE A 205 7.13 5.30 6.27
N GLN A 206 8.46 5.43 6.25
CA GLN A 206 9.21 6.20 7.25
C GLN A 206 9.30 7.65 6.80
N ALA A 207 8.81 8.57 7.64
CA ALA A 207 8.83 9.99 7.34
C ALA A 207 10.10 10.64 7.92
N GLY A 208 11.14 10.74 7.10
CA GLY A 208 12.34 11.51 7.47
C GLY A 208 13.09 10.93 8.68
N ASN A 209 13.62 11.82 9.52
CA ASN A 209 14.59 11.51 10.57
C ASN A 209 13.95 11.04 11.88
N ASP A 210 12.61 11.09 11.96
CA ASP A 210 11.86 10.77 13.16
C ASP A 210 11.40 9.30 13.18
N SER A 211 11.20 8.80 14.40
CA SER A 211 10.72 7.44 14.67
C SER A 211 9.24 7.20 14.29
N THR A 212 8.55 8.23 13.79
CA THR A 212 7.12 8.15 13.42
C THR A 212 6.96 7.40 12.10
N SER A 213 6.24 6.28 12.18
CA SER A 213 5.96 5.42 11.03
C SER A 213 4.54 5.65 10.54
N SER A 214 4.40 5.87 9.24
CA SER A 214 3.11 5.97 8.56
C SER A 214 2.81 4.69 7.81
N PHE A 215 1.53 4.39 7.60
CA PHE A 215 1.12 3.16 6.92
C PHE A 215 0.13 3.46 5.80
N VAL A 216 0.27 2.75 4.69
CA VAL A 216 -0.72 2.70 3.61
C VAL A 216 -1.19 1.27 3.50
N GLU A 217 -2.52 1.05 3.49
CA GLU A 217 -3.11 -0.27 3.38
C GLU A 217 -3.91 -0.40 2.10
N PHE A 218 -3.70 -1.50 1.39
CA PHE A 218 -4.51 -1.92 0.25
C PHE A 218 -5.16 -3.26 0.57
N PHE A 219 -6.44 -3.36 0.24
CA PHE A 219 -7.21 -4.59 0.34
C PHE A 219 -7.57 -5.08 -1.05
N CYS A 220 -7.46 -6.39 -1.26
CA CYS A 220 -7.84 -7.03 -2.51
C CYS A 220 -8.61 -8.31 -2.21
N VAL A 221 -9.75 -8.47 -2.88
CA VAL A 221 -10.54 -9.70 -2.81
C VAL A 221 -9.94 -10.73 -3.76
N PRO A 222 -10.02 -12.03 -3.45
CA PRO A 222 -9.58 -13.06 -4.36
C PRO A 222 -10.44 -13.04 -5.63
N ASP A 223 -9.83 -13.37 -6.77
CA ASP A 223 -10.54 -13.52 -8.04
C ASP A 223 -11.36 -14.82 -8.01
N ALA A 224 -12.66 -14.70 -8.24
CA ALA A 224 -13.63 -15.78 -8.00
C ALA A 224 -13.88 -16.70 -9.21
N ASP A 225 -13.12 -16.58 -10.29
CA ASP A 225 -13.38 -17.32 -11.53
C ASP A 225 -12.73 -18.73 -11.54
N GLU A 226 -13.57 -19.69 -11.14
CA GLU A 226 -13.75 -21.09 -11.59
C GLU A 226 -12.56 -22.09 -11.58
N SER A 227 -12.62 -22.98 -10.58
CA SER A 227 -12.49 -24.45 -10.63
C SER A 227 -11.57 -25.01 -9.53
N ASP A 228 -12.23 -25.49 -8.48
CA ASP A 228 -11.75 -26.24 -7.31
C ASP A 228 -10.93 -27.53 -7.62
N GLU A 229 -10.35 -27.69 -8.81
CA GLU A 229 -9.58 -28.87 -9.19
C GLU A 229 -8.08 -28.59 -9.42
N ARG A 230 -7.66 -27.35 -9.73
CA ARG A 230 -6.22 -27.03 -9.91
C ARG A 230 -5.51 -26.64 -8.62
N SER A 231 -6.25 -26.24 -7.59
CA SER A 231 -5.71 -25.81 -6.29
C SER A 231 -4.97 -26.95 -5.58
N PHE A 232 -5.48 -28.18 -5.68
CA PHE A 232 -4.86 -29.37 -5.08
C PHE A 232 -3.72 -29.95 -5.92
N ALA A 233 -3.79 -29.86 -7.26
CA ALA A 233 -2.78 -30.42 -8.15
C ALA A 233 -1.44 -29.65 -8.12
N ASN A 234 -1.46 -28.36 -7.78
CA ASN A 234 -0.24 -27.55 -7.66
C ASN A 234 0.33 -27.53 -6.23
N ALA A 235 -0.49 -27.72 -5.20
CA ALA A 235 -0.02 -27.80 -3.81
C ALA A 235 0.95 -28.98 -3.60
N ASP A 236 0.68 -30.14 -4.23
CA ASP A 236 1.57 -31.30 -4.19
C ASP A 236 2.92 -31.05 -4.89
N LYS A 237 2.97 -30.20 -5.92
CA LYS A 237 4.23 -29.79 -6.57
C LYS A 237 4.98 -28.71 -5.79
N LEU A 238 4.28 -27.98 -4.93
CA LEU A 238 4.86 -26.92 -4.10
C LEU A 238 5.50 -27.47 -2.81
N ALA A 239 5.10 -28.68 -2.40
CA ALA A 239 5.59 -29.38 -1.20
C ALA A 239 6.85 -30.24 -1.42
N THR A 240 7.24 -30.49 -2.67
CA THR A 240 8.55 -31.05 -3.07
C THR A 240 9.56 -29.95 -3.36
#